data_AF-A0A6N8NPW2-F1
#
_entry.id   AF-A0A6N8NPW2-F1
#
_cell.length_a   1.000
_cell.length_b   1.000
_cell.length_c   1.000
_cell.angle_alpha   90.00
_cell.angle_beta   90.00
_cell.angle_gamma   90.00
#
_symmetry.space_group_name_H-M   'P 1'
#
loop_
_entity.id
_entity.type
_entity.pdbx_description
1 polymer ?
#
loop_
_entity_poly.entity_id
_entity_poly.type
_entity_poly.pdbx_seq_one_letter_code
_entity_poly.pdbx_strand_id
1 'polypeptide(L)' 'MITITKERLLTIKQWRETYGPGSNVVLPAEEAEELARIALASLEAEPVSQTYNLPELIEGMEVSIDVSTCD' A
#
# COMPACT_ATOMS: atom_id res chain seq x y z
N MET A 1 -19.91 -5.85 14.33
CA MET A 1 -18.79 -5.60 13.41
C MET A 1 -19.39 -5.27 12.08
N ILE A 2 -19.33 -4.00 11.67
CA ILE A 2 -19.85 -3.57 10.37
C ILE A 2 -18.71 -3.60 9.37
N THR A 3 -18.95 -4.11 8.17
CA THR A 3 -17.94 -4.16 7.11
C THR A 3 -18.30 -3.13 6.07
N ILE A 4 -17.51 -2.06 5.97
CA ILE A 4 -17.67 -1.11 4.87
C ILE A 4 -17.23 -1.80 3.58
N THR A 5 -18.17 -1.91 2.63
CA THR A 5 -17.89 -2.46 1.32
C THR A 5 -17.15 -1.43 0.46
N LYS A 6 -16.35 -1.92 -0.51
CA LYS A 6 -15.66 -1.05 -1.46
C LYS A 6 -16.63 -0.14 -2.24
N GLU A 7 -17.83 -0.63 -2.55
CA GLU A 7 -18.87 0.15 -3.22
C GLU A 7 -19.32 1.36 -2.39
N ARG A 8 -19.43 1.20 -1.06
CA ARG A 8 -19.76 2.32 -0.16
C ARG A 8 -18.67 3.38 -0.17
N LEU A 9 -17.39 2.98 -0.11
CA LEU A 9 -16.25 3.91 -0.21
C LEU A 9 -16.25 4.69 -1.53
N LEU A 10 -16.51 4.01 -2.64
CA LEU A 10 -16.59 4.64 -3.96
C LEU A 10 -17.74 5.65 -4.04
N THR A 11 -18.89 5.33 -3.46
CA THR A 11 -20.04 6.23 -3.40
C THR A 11 -19.71 7.51 -2.60
N ILE A 12 -19.05 7.38 -1.45
CA ILE A 12 -18.63 8.52 -0.62
C ILE A 12 -17.64 9.41 -1.38
N LYS A 13 -16.69 8.80 -2.11
CA LYS A 13 -15.76 9.53 -2.99
C LYS A 13 -16.51 10.29 -4.09
N GLN A 14 -17.46 9.64 -4.75
CA GLN A 14 -18.26 10.24 -5.81
C GLN A 14 -19.07 11.44 -5.30
N TRP A 15 -19.60 11.39 -4.08
CA TRP A 15 -20.28 12.56 -3.48
C TRP A 15 -19.37 13.78 -3.33
N ARG A 16 -18.08 13.59 -3.03
CA ARG A 16 -17.11 14.69 -2.98
C ARG A 16 -16.88 15.32 -4.36
N GLU A 17 -16.96 14.52 -5.43
CA GLU A 17 -16.87 15.02 -6.81
C GLU A 17 -18.16 15.72 -7.25
N THR A 18 -19.32 15.19 -6.88
CA THR A 18 -20.63 15.75 -7.25
C THR A 18 -20.95 17.04 -6.49
N TYR A 19 -20.70 17.07 -5.18
CA TYR A 19 -21.13 18.16 -4.30
C TYR A 19 -19.99 19.13 -3.91
N GLY A 20 -18.75 18.83 -4.28
CA GLY A 20 -17.60 19.69 -4.05
C GLY A 20 -17.03 19.64 -2.62
N PRO A 21 -15.83 20.23 -2.40
CA PRO A 21 -15.03 20.07 -1.18
C PRO A 21 -15.60 20.73 0.09
N GLY A 22 -16.76 21.40 0.01
CA GLY A 22 -17.43 22.04 1.14
C GLY A 22 -18.78 21.42 1.52
N SER A 23 -19.17 20.31 0.88
CA SER A 23 -20.47 19.69 1.12
C SER A 23 -20.41 18.66 2.24
N ASN A 24 -21.32 18.80 3.20
CA ASN A 24 -21.46 17.85 4.30
C ASN A 24 -22.06 16.55 3.79
N VAL A 25 -21.31 15.46 3.97
CA VAL A 25 -21.76 14.10 3.72
C VAL A 25 -22.20 13.49 5.05
N VAL A 26 -23.46 13.09 5.15
CA VAL A 26 -24.02 12.44 6.35
C VAL A 26 -23.82 10.92 6.24
N LEU A 27 -23.21 10.34 7.26
CA LEU A 27 -22.93 8.92 7.40
C LEU A 27 -23.41 8.45 8.77
N PRO A 28 -23.89 7.21 8.92
CA PRO A 28 -24.19 6.66 10.24
C PRO A 28 -22.91 6.51 11.07
N ALA A 29 -23.05 6.64 12.39
CA ALA A 29 -21.93 6.69 13.32
C ALA A 29 -21.03 5.44 13.22
N GLU A 30 -21.62 4.27 13.07
CA GLU A 30 -20.89 3.00 12.93
C GLU A 30 -20.02 2.96 11.66
N GLU A 31 -20.51 3.49 10.52
CA GLU A 31 -19.71 3.58 9.30
C GLU A 31 -18.57 4.60 9.48
N ALA A 32 -18.85 5.75 10.09
CA ALA A 32 -17.82 6.77 10.31
C ALA A 32 -16.68 6.27 11.22
N GLU A 33 -16.99 5.53 12.28
CA GLU A 33 -15.99 4.96 13.19
C GLU A 33 -15.06 3.97 12.46
N GLU A 34 -15.62 3.08 11.64
CA GLU A 34 -14.83 2.09 10.91
C GLU A 34 -13.96 2.75 9.82
N LEU A 35 -14.45 3.78 9.14
CA LEU A 35 -13.63 4.58 8.21
C LEU A 35 -12.46 5.25 8.92
N ALA A 36 -12.70 5.84 10.09
CA ALA A 36 -11.66 6.49 10.87
C ALA A 36 -10.61 5.46 11.32
N ARG A 37 -11.03 4.28 11.77
CA ARG A 37 -10.11 3.18 12.13
C ARG A 37 -9.25 2.73 10.95
N ILE A 38 -9.85 2.54 9.77
CA ILE A 38 -9.11 2.16 8.55
C ILE A 38 -8.11 3.26 8.14
N ALA A 39 -8.53 4.53 8.19
CA ALA A 39 -7.67 5.65 7.86
C ALA A 39 -6.50 5.77 8.85
N LEU A 40 -6.75 5.59 10.15
CA LEU A 40 -5.71 5.57 11.18
C LEU A 40 -4.72 4.43 10.94
N ALA A 41 -5.22 3.20 10.72
CA ALA A 41 -4.37 2.06 10.41
C ALA A 41 -3.54 2.27 9.12
N SER A 42 -4.10 2.96 8.12
CA SER A 42 -3.38 3.31 6.89
C SER A 42 -2.32 4.39 7.08
N LEU A 43 -2.44 5.24 8.10
CA LEU A 43 -1.42 6.23 8.46
C LEU A 43 -0.30 5.60 9.31
N GLU A 44 -0.65 4.67 10.19
CA GLU A 44 0.29 3.89 11.00
C GLU A 44 1.03 2.82 10.20
N ALA A 45 0.45 2.36 9.09
CA ALA A 45 1.16 1.56 8.11
C ALA A 45 2.23 2.45 7.47
N GLU A 46 3.46 2.36 7.96
CA GLU A 46 4.63 2.94 7.30
C GLU A 46 4.57 2.55 5.82
N PRO A 47 4.70 3.51 4.88
CA PRO A 47 4.78 3.14 3.48
C PRO A 47 5.92 2.14 3.38
N VAL A 48 5.62 0.92 2.94
CA VAL A 48 6.65 -0.08 2.65
C VAL A 48 7.43 0.46 1.47
N SER A 49 8.38 1.36 1.75
CA SER A 49 9.42 1.73 0.84
C SER A 49 10.23 0.46 0.69
N GLN A 50 9.87 -0.34 -0.31
CA GLN A 50 10.76 -1.36 -0.83
C GLN A 50 11.90 -0.61 -1.52
N THR A 51 12.76 -0.02 -0.69
CA THR A 51 14.12 0.27 -1.04
C THR A 51 14.76 -1.10 -1.18
N TYR A 52 14.66 -1.66 -2.38
CA TYR A 52 15.62 -2.64 -2.85
C TYR A 52 16.94 -1.86 -3.01
N ASN A 53 17.65 -1.64 -1.90
CA ASN A 53 19.10 -1.50 -2.01
C ASN A 53 19.58 -2.87 -2.48
N LEU A 54 19.67 -3.05 -3.81
CA LEU A 54 20.52 -4.06 -4.41
C LEU A 54 21.95 -3.52 -4.26
N PRO A 55 22.75 -3.93 -3.24
CA PRO A 55 24.18 -3.73 -3.37
C PRO A 55 24.65 -4.55 -4.57
N GLU A 56 25.35 -3.88 -5.47
CA GLU A 56 25.89 -4.36 -6.73
C GLU A 56 26.80 -5.58 -6.53
N LEU A 57 26.23 -6.79 -6.46
CA LEU A 57 26.96 -8.06 -6.41
C LEU A 57 27.54 -8.45 -7.78
N ILE A 58 28.25 -7.55 -8.48
CA ILE A 58 28.90 -7.89 -9.76
C ILE A 58 30.39 -7.48 -9.82
N GLU A 59 30.99 -6.93 -8.76
CA GLU A 59 32.42 -6.59 -8.80
C GLU A 59 33.25 -7.53 -7.92
N GLY A 60 33.52 -8.74 -8.41
CA GLY A 60 34.66 -9.52 -7.93
C GLY A 60 34.49 -11.02 -7.68
N MET A 61 33.50 -11.70 -8.26
CA MET A 61 33.54 -13.17 -8.27
C MET A 61 34.32 -13.65 -9.50
N GLU A 62 35.63 -13.69 -9.37
CA GLU A 62 36.51 -14.40 -10.30
C GLU A 62 36.22 -15.91 -10.22
N VAL A 63 35.33 -16.39 -11.08
CA VAL A 63 35.11 -17.83 -11.27
C VAL A 63 36.30 -18.37 -12.05
N SER A 64 37.34 -18.80 -11.33
CA SER A 64 38.44 -19.58 -11.89
C SER A 64 37.93 -21.01 -12.14
N ILE A 65 37.45 -21.25 -13.35
CA ILE A 65 37.24 -22.61 -13.86
C ILE A 65 38.61 -23.24 -14.11
N ASP A 66 39.12 -24.00 -13.14
CA ASP A 66 40.23 -24.92 -13.38
C ASP A 66 39.71 -26.08 -14.24
N VAL A 67 39.94 -26.01 -15.55
CA VAL A 67 39.80 -27.17 -16.43
C VAL A 67 41.01 -28.07 -16.21
N SER A 68 41.01 -28.78 -15.09
CA SER A 68 41.89 -29.94 -14.92
C SER A 68 41.43 -30.99 -15.93
N THR A 69 42.04 -30.98 -17.12
CA THR A 69 42.07 -32.15 -18.01
C THR A 69 42.60 -33.33 -17.19
N CYS A 70 41.70 -34.22 -16.82
CA CYS A 70 42.05 -35.57 -16.39
C CYS A 70 42.43 -36.36 -17.64
N ASP A 71 43.57 -37.04 -17.56
CA ASP A 71 44.17 -37.97 -18.52
C ASP A 71 43.16 -38.99 -19.10
#